data_AF-A0A1B0C2G3-F1
#
_entry.id   AF-A0A1B0C2G3-F1
#
_cell.length_a   1.000
_cell.length_b   1.000
_cell.length_c   1.000
_cell.angle_alpha   90.00
_cell.angle_beta   90.00
_cell.angle_gamma   90.00
#
_symmetry.space_group_name_H-M   'P 1'
#
loop_
_entity.id
_entity.type
_entity.pdbx_description
1 polymer ?
#
loop_
_entity_poly.entity_id
_entity_poly.type
_entity_poly.pdbx_seq_one_letter_code
_entity_poly.pdbx_strand_id
1 'polypeptide(L)'
;MNSNESLMSYLCLRSLLILFNIAFWLSGLSLIWIGVWLQTDFENYLIISANYSEQVYGILIVMGATIIFVTSLACSCIVKIQSMLVINGGILITMLFSLLSLSIYIYTYKNQLINGITDGISNEINNYNFSNSTNNDNLLDTVQKNLQCCGNQSFIDWPQDAMPKSCFKNLKLYNSVPNITNIYETGCAYKLKNVINKNFTAIGLTISIIALFPFFGAVLSFGLSLMCNKGGYERIV
;
A
#
# COMPACT_ATOMS: atom_id res chain seq x y z
N MET A 1 -1.09 -15.95 -44.07
CA MET A 1 -1.82 -16.03 -42.79
C MET A 1 -3.29 -15.86 -43.13
N ASN A 2 -4.14 -16.84 -42.80
CA ASN A 2 -5.54 -16.80 -43.22
C ASN A 2 -6.27 -15.64 -42.52
N SER A 3 -7.16 -14.93 -43.23
CA SER A 3 -7.96 -13.82 -42.67
C SER A 3 -8.73 -14.18 -41.40
N ASN A 4 -9.10 -15.46 -41.25
CA ASN A 4 -9.75 -15.99 -40.05
C ASN A 4 -8.80 -16.09 -38.84
N GLU A 5 -7.52 -16.36 -39.05
CA GLU A 5 -6.50 -16.49 -37.98
C GLU A 5 -6.15 -15.11 -37.40
N SER A 6 -6.05 -14.09 -38.25
CA SER A 6 -5.78 -12.71 -37.82
C SER A 6 -6.97 -12.11 -37.06
N LEU A 7 -8.20 -12.37 -37.49
CA LEU A 7 -9.42 -11.96 -36.79
C LEU A 7 -9.54 -12.61 -35.40
N MET A 8 -9.27 -13.91 -35.31
CA MET A 8 -9.30 -14.64 -34.03
C MET A 8 -8.23 -14.11 -33.06
N SER A 9 -7.01 -13.88 -33.56
CA SER A 9 -5.91 -13.32 -32.77
C SER A 9 -6.25 -11.93 -32.23
N TYR A 10 -6.85 -11.07 -33.06
CA TYR A 10 -7.31 -9.74 -32.64
C TYR A 10 -8.35 -9.79 -31.52
N LEU A 11 -9.36 -10.66 -31.64
CA LEU A 11 -10.40 -10.83 -30.62
C LEU A 11 -9.82 -11.34 -29.29
N CYS A 12 -8.88 -12.30 -29.35
CA CYS A 12 -8.21 -12.84 -28.16
C CYS A 12 -7.39 -11.77 -27.43
N LEU A 13 -6.54 -11.03 -28.16
CA LEU A 13 -5.72 -9.95 -27.58
C LEU A 13 -6.59 -8.84 -26.98
N ARG A 14 -7.67 -8.46 -27.66
CA ARG A 14 -8.64 -7.47 -27.15
C ARG A 14 -9.32 -7.95 -25.87
N SER A 15 -9.75 -9.21 -25.83
CA SER A 15 -10.39 -9.79 -24.65
C SER A 15 -9.44 -9.85 -23.44
N LEU A 16 -8.20 -10.29 -23.64
CA LEU A 16 -7.17 -10.31 -22.59
C LEU A 16 -6.91 -8.92 -22.01
N LEU A 17 -6.84 -7.91 -22.89
CA LEU A 17 -6.58 -6.54 -22.49
C LEU A 17 -7.77 -5.92 -21.72
N ILE A 18 -9.00 -6.26 -22.08
CA ILE A 18 -10.20 -5.89 -21.30
C ILE A 18 -10.19 -6.57 -19.93
N LEU A 19 -9.94 -7.88 -19.88
CA LEU A 19 -9.89 -8.64 -18.63
C LEU A 19 -8.82 -8.08 -17.67
N PHE A 20 -7.66 -7.73 -18.21
CA PHE A 20 -6.59 -7.07 -17.47
C PHE A 20 -7.06 -5.74 -16.87
N ASN A 21 -7.68 -4.85 -17.67
CA ASN A 21 -8.18 -3.57 -17.18
C ASN A 21 -9.27 -3.73 -16.11
N ILE A 22 -10.14 -4.73 -16.23
CA ILE A 22 -11.15 -5.05 -15.21
C ILE A 22 -10.48 -5.47 -13.90
N ALA A 23 -9.41 -6.26 -13.95
CA ALA A 23 -8.67 -6.65 -12.75
C ALA A 23 -8.06 -5.44 -12.01
N PHE A 24 -7.50 -4.47 -12.74
CA PHE A 24 -7.01 -3.22 -12.15
C PHE A 24 -8.14 -2.33 -11.64
N TRP A 25 -9.27 -2.31 -12.32
CA TRP A 25 -10.44 -1.58 -11.86
C TRP A 25 -10.95 -2.13 -10.51
N LEU A 26 -11.02 -3.46 -10.38
CA LEU A 26 -11.37 -4.13 -9.12
C LEU A 26 -10.33 -3.88 -8.02
N SER A 27 -9.04 -3.85 -8.34
CA SER A 27 -8.02 -3.53 -7.33
C SER A 27 -8.13 -2.08 -6.83
N GLY A 28 -8.48 -1.14 -7.71
CA GLY A 28 -8.80 0.24 -7.35
C GLY A 28 -9.99 0.34 -6.38
N LEU A 29 -11.06 -0.43 -6.61
CA LEU A 29 -12.19 -0.52 -5.68
C LEU A 29 -11.78 -1.08 -4.31
N SER A 30 -10.99 -2.15 -4.30
CA SER A 30 -10.49 -2.73 -3.04
C SER A 30 -9.65 -1.72 -2.25
N LEU A 31 -8.82 -0.90 -2.93
CA LEU A 31 -8.03 0.15 -2.27
C LEU A 31 -8.91 1.24 -1.66
N ILE A 32 -9.97 1.68 -2.36
CA ILE A 32 -10.92 2.66 -1.80
C ILE A 32 -11.64 2.04 -0.60
N TRP A 33 -12.10 0.79 -0.71
CA TRP A 33 -12.78 0.11 0.38
C TRP A 33 -11.88 -0.01 1.62
N ILE A 34 -10.61 -0.42 1.45
CA ILE A 34 -9.61 -0.44 2.53
C ILE A 34 -9.37 0.96 3.08
N GLY A 35 -9.25 1.98 2.23
CA GLY A 35 -9.04 3.37 2.65
C GLY A 35 -10.20 3.90 3.50
N VAL A 36 -11.44 3.65 3.09
CA VAL A 36 -12.64 4.02 3.86
C VAL A 36 -12.74 3.20 5.14
N TRP A 37 -12.46 1.90 5.09
CA TRP A 37 -12.43 1.03 6.28
C TRP A 37 -11.41 1.55 7.31
N LEU A 38 -10.20 1.89 6.85
CA LEU A 38 -9.17 2.49 7.69
C LEU A 38 -9.64 3.82 8.26
N GLN A 39 -10.31 4.66 7.46
CA GLN A 39 -10.88 5.90 7.96
C GLN A 39 -11.90 5.64 9.08
N THR A 40 -12.90 4.77 8.87
CA THR A 40 -14.00 4.59 9.82
C THR A 40 -13.59 3.84 11.08
N ASP A 41 -12.76 2.80 10.95
CA ASP A 41 -12.33 2.01 12.10
C ASP A 41 -11.21 2.71 12.87
N PHE A 42 -10.29 3.43 12.20
CA PHE A 42 -9.18 4.09 12.89
C PHE A 42 -9.52 5.51 13.37
N GLU A 43 -10.54 6.20 12.84
CA GLU A 43 -11.06 7.46 13.42
C GLU A 43 -11.54 7.25 14.87
N ASN A 44 -12.05 6.06 15.21
CA ASN A 44 -12.48 5.74 16.58
C ASN A 44 -11.33 5.49 17.57
N TYR A 45 -10.11 5.23 17.08
CA TYR A 45 -8.95 4.92 17.94
C TYR A 45 -7.88 6.02 17.97
N LEU A 46 -7.86 6.97 17.03
CA LEU A 46 -6.72 7.86 16.82
C LEU A 46 -7.08 9.37 16.76
N ILE A 47 -7.25 10.00 17.93
CA ILE A 47 -7.11 11.45 18.10
C ILE A 47 -5.61 11.83 18.25
N ILE A 48 -4.70 11.02 17.69
CA ILE A 48 -3.25 11.17 17.88
C ILE A 48 -2.58 11.37 16.53
N SER A 49 -2.15 12.62 16.33
CA SER A 49 -1.52 13.22 15.14
C SER A 49 -2.45 13.39 13.92
N ALA A 50 -3.22 14.48 13.93
CA ALA A 50 -4.04 14.94 12.80
C ALA A 50 -3.28 15.09 11.46
N ASN A 51 -1.94 15.02 11.45
CA ASN A 51 -1.16 15.24 10.23
C ASN A 51 -0.63 13.97 9.56
N TYR A 52 -0.37 12.88 10.30
CA TYR A 52 0.25 11.67 9.72
C TYR A 52 -0.76 10.57 9.42
N SER A 53 -1.78 10.40 10.26
CA SER A 53 -2.81 9.38 10.03
C SER A 53 -3.74 9.78 8.88
N GLU A 54 -4.15 11.05 8.81
CA GLU A 54 -4.97 11.60 7.71
C GLU A 54 -4.36 11.38 6.33
N GLN A 55 -3.03 11.50 6.25
CA GLN A 55 -2.31 11.31 5.00
C GLN A 55 -2.37 9.86 4.51
N VAL A 56 -2.33 8.86 5.40
CA VAL A 56 -2.20 7.45 4.98
C VAL A 56 -3.49 6.94 4.30
N TYR A 57 -4.65 7.09 4.93
CA TYR A 57 -5.91 6.64 4.31
C TYR A 57 -6.35 7.55 3.15
N GLY A 58 -6.06 8.86 3.23
CA GLY A 58 -6.29 9.79 2.13
C GLY A 58 -5.51 9.41 0.87
N ILE A 59 -4.24 9.04 1.00
CA ILE A 59 -3.42 8.54 -0.12
C ILE A 59 -4.01 7.27 -0.71
N LEU A 60 -4.47 6.33 0.11
CA LEU A 60 -5.10 5.08 -0.36
C LEU A 60 -6.37 5.33 -1.19
N ILE A 61 -7.24 6.24 -0.72
CA ILE A 61 -8.49 6.60 -1.43
C ILE A 61 -8.16 7.31 -2.76
N VAL A 62 -7.27 8.31 -2.74
CA VAL A 62 -6.89 9.05 -3.96
C VAL A 62 -6.22 8.12 -4.97
N MET A 63 -5.33 7.24 -4.52
CA MET A 63 -4.68 6.25 -5.38
C MET A 63 -5.70 5.26 -5.97
N GLY A 64 -6.65 4.76 -5.16
CA GLY A 64 -7.72 3.89 -5.65
C GLY A 64 -8.61 4.57 -6.69
N ALA A 65 -9.02 5.82 -6.43
CA ALA A 65 -9.85 6.62 -7.34
C ALA A 65 -9.14 6.90 -8.68
N THR A 66 -7.85 7.24 -8.65
CA THR A 66 -7.06 7.45 -9.87
C THR A 66 -6.93 6.17 -10.69
N ILE A 67 -6.73 5.01 -10.05
CA ILE A 67 -6.70 3.71 -10.75
C ILE A 67 -8.05 3.44 -11.44
N ILE A 68 -9.17 3.63 -10.74
CA ILE A 68 -10.51 3.45 -11.32
C ILE A 68 -10.74 4.39 -12.51
N PHE A 69 -10.37 5.66 -12.36
CA PHE A 69 -10.54 6.65 -13.42
C PHE A 69 -9.74 6.27 -14.67
N VAL A 70 -8.46 5.95 -14.51
CA VAL A 70 -7.57 5.59 -15.62
C VAL A 70 -8.00 4.30 -16.30
N THR A 71 -8.36 3.27 -15.53
CA THR A 71 -8.83 1.97 -16.08
C THR A 71 -10.18 2.06 -16.77
N SER A 72 -11.06 2.96 -16.32
CA SER A 72 -12.34 3.24 -16.98
C SER A 72 -12.16 3.92 -18.34
N LEU A 73 -11.20 4.85 -18.43
CA LEU A 73 -10.79 5.46 -19.70
C LEU A 73 -10.17 4.41 -20.63
N ALA A 74 -9.27 3.57 -20.11
CA ALA A 74 -8.67 2.46 -20.86
C ALA A 74 -9.73 1.52 -21.45
N CYS A 75 -10.71 1.08 -20.65
CA CYS A 75 -11.83 0.25 -21.10
C CYS A 75 -12.64 0.94 -22.21
N SER A 76 -12.94 2.23 -22.03
CA SER A 76 -13.67 3.03 -23.02
C SER A 76 -12.90 3.15 -24.34
N CYS A 77 -11.59 3.34 -24.30
CA CYS A 77 -10.72 3.39 -25.49
C CYS A 77 -10.76 2.07 -26.26
N ILE A 78 -10.74 0.93 -25.57
CA ILE A 78 -10.74 -0.41 -26.19
C ILE A 78 -12.10 -0.74 -26.82
N VAL A 79 -13.20 -0.34 -26.18
CA VAL A 79 -14.55 -0.66 -26.65
C VAL A 79 -14.96 0.22 -27.83
N LYS A 80 -14.65 1.52 -27.79
CA LYS A 80 -15.34 2.52 -28.62
C LYS A 80 -14.60 2.90 -29.90
N ILE A 81 -13.26 3.02 -29.90
CA ILE A 81 -12.52 3.65 -31.02
C ILE A 81 -11.13 3.03 -31.22
N GLN A 82 -10.88 2.45 -32.40
CA GLN A 82 -9.60 1.81 -32.75
C GLN A 82 -8.38 2.76 -32.71
N SER A 83 -8.57 4.08 -32.91
CA SER A 83 -7.47 5.06 -32.84
C SER A 83 -7.04 5.42 -31.41
N MET A 84 -7.80 5.03 -30.38
CA MET A 84 -7.50 5.37 -28.98
C MET A 84 -6.61 4.33 -28.27
N LEU A 85 -6.21 3.26 -28.98
CA LEU A 85 -5.32 2.22 -28.43
C LEU A 85 -3.89 2.70 -28.18
N VAL A 86 -3.40 3.67 -28.97
CA VAL A 86 -2.09 4.32 -28.74
C VAL A 86 -2.11 5.10 -27.43
N ILE A 87 -3.22 5.79 -27.13
CA ILE A 87 -3.39 6.54 -25.87
C ILE A 87 -3.39 5.57 -24.68
N ASN A 88 -4.09 4.44 -24.79
CA ASN A 88 -4.07 3.41 -23.76
C ASN A 88 -2.65 2.85 -23.51
N GLY A 89 -1.89 2.56 -24.56
CA GLY A 89 -0.49 2.16 -24.45
C GLY A 89 0.37 3.22 -23.77
N GLY A 90 0.17 4.50 -24.10
CA GLY A 90 0.84 5.63 -23.44
C GLY A 90 0.54 5.71 -21.94
N ILE A 91 -0.73 5.57 -21.54
CA ILE A 91 -1.15 5.55 -20.14
C ILE A 91 -0.45 4.43 -19.36
N LEU A 92 -0.40 3.22 -19.92
CA LEU A 92 0.26 2.07 -19.28
C LEU A 92 1.78 2.27 -19.15
N ILE A 93 2.43 2.91 -20.13
CA ILE A 93 3.83 3.30 -20.04
C ILE A 93 4.04 4.34 -18.92
N THR A 94 3.18 5.35 -18.82
CA THR A 94 3.26 6.34 -17.74
C THR A 94 3.10 5.67 -16.37
N MET A 95 2.17 4.71 -16.23
CA MET A 95 2.05 3.89 -15.02
C MET A 95 3.34 3.11 -14.72
N LEU A 96 3.97 2.50 -15.72
CA LEU A 96 5.24 1.80 -15.53
C LEU A 96 6.33 2.73 -14.99
N PHE A 97 6.51 3.92 -15.57
CA PHE A 97 7.48 4.88 -15.06
C PHE A 97 7.15 5.35 -13.65
N SER A 98 5.86 5.57 -13.33
CA SER A 98 5.45 5.95 -11.98
C SER A 98 5.79 4.88 -10.93
N LEU A 99 5.64 3.59 -11.26
CA LEU A 99 6.00 2.47 -10.39
C LEU A 99 7.51 2.37 -10.17
N LEU A 100 8.30 2.63 -11.21
CA LEU A 100 9.77 2.69 -11.10
C LEU A 100 10.21 3.84 -10.20
N SER A 101 9.63 5.04 -10.40
CA SER A 101 9.89 6.21 -9.55
C SER A 101 9.49 5.94 -8.09
N LEU A 102 8.33 5.31 -7.86
CA LEU A 102 7.88 4.93 -6.53
C LEU A 102 8.84 3.93 -5.86
N SER A 103 9.34 2.95 -6.60
CA SER A 103 10.32 1.96 -6.10
C SER A 103 11.59 2.65 -5.59
N ILE A 104 12.14 3.59 -6.37
CA ILE A 104 13.33 4.36 -5.99
C ILE A 104 13.03 5.27 -4.80
N TYR A 105 11.86 5.90 -4.79
CA TYR A 105 11.41 6.74 -3.67
C TYR A 105 11.33 5.94 -2.37
N ILE A 106 10.69 4.76 -2.37
CA ILE A 106 10.60 3.88 -1.20
C ILE A 106 12.00 3.46 -0.72
N TYR A 107 12.92 3.16 -1.63
CA TYR A 107 14.30 2.81 -1.30
C TYR A 107 15.02 3.92 -0.55
N THR A 108 14.93 5.15 -1.06
CA THR A 108 15.61 6.31 -0.47
C THR A 108 14.93 6.78 0.83
N TYR A 109 13.60 6.71 0.88
CA TYR A 109 12.80 7.13 2.04
C TYR A 109 12.87 6.15 3.21
N LYS A 110 13.24 4.88 2.98
CA LYS A 110 13.30 3.82 4.00
C LYS A 110 13.98 4.26 5.30
N ASN A 111 15.16 4.88 5.22
CA ASN A 111 15.91 5.28 6.40
C ASN A 111 15.23 6.43 7.15
N GLN A 112 14.67 7.39 6.40
CA GLN A 112 13.90 8.50 6.98
C GLN A 112 12.65 7.99 7.68
N LEU A 113 11.95 7.02 7.08
CA LEU A 113 10.79 6.35 7.68
C LEU A 113 11.15 5.62 8.98
N ILE A 114 12.26 4.88 9.01
CA ILE A 114 12.74 4.20 10.23
C ILE A 114 13.07 5.21 11.34
N ASN A 115 13.73 6.31 11.00
CA ASN A 115 14.05 7.36 11.97
C ASN A 115 12.78 8.05 12.47
N GLY A 116 11.86 8.42 11.58
CA GLY A 116 10.58 9.03 11.94
C GLY A 116 9.71 8.15 12.84
N ILE A 117 9.74 6.82 12.64
CA ILE A 117 9.10 5.87 13.56
C ILE A 117 9.74 5.92 14.95
N THR A 118 11.07 5.95 15.01
CA THR A 118 11.84 5.95 16.28
C THR A 118 11.59 7.25 17.05
N ASP A 119 11.57 8.38 16.36
CA ASP A 119 11.31 9.70 16.94
C ASP A 119 9.84 9.83 17.34
N GLY A 120 8.92 9.35 16.50
CA GLY A 120 7.48 9.35 16.79
C GLY A 120 7.14 8.54 18.04
N ILE A 121 7.66 7.32 18.17
CA ILE A 121 7.45 6.50 19.38
C ILE A 121 8.08 7.16 20.60
N SER A 122 9.26 7.79 20.48
CA SER A 122 9.87 8.53 21.59
C SER A 122 8.98 9.69 22.05
N ASN A 123 8.41 10.44 21.10
CA ASN A 123 7.52 11.56 21.40
C ASN A 123 6.22 11.08 22.09
N GLU A 124 5.66 9.95 21.64
CA GLU A 124 4.48 9.34 22.27
C GLU A 124 4.77 8.83 23.70
N ILE A 125 5.96 8.30 23.96
CA ILE A 125 6.39 7.92 25.31
C ILE A 125 6.50 9.16 26.22
N ASN A 126 7.13 10.22 25.73
CA ASN A 126 7.33 11.46 26.50
C ASN A 126 6.03 12.20 26.81
N ASN A 127 5.05 12.13 25.91
CA ASN A 127 3.74 12.77 26.07
C ASN A 127 2.66 11.82 26.62
N TYR A 128 3.05 10.63 27.07
CA TYR A 128 2.11 9.61 27.50
C TYR A 128 1.30 10.05 28.72
N ASN A 129 -0.03 9.99 28.58
CA ASN A 129 -0.95 10.54 29.58
C ASN A 129 -1.47 9.44 30.52
N PHE A 130 -0.83 9.28 31.67
CA PHE A 130 -1.13 8.21 32.65
C PHE A 130 -2.52 8.34 33.31
N SER A 131 -3.10 9.53 33.32
CA SER A 131 -4.35 9.85 34.02
C SER A 131 -5.62 9.33 33.30
N ASN A 132 -5.54 8.98 32.02
CA ASN A 132 -6.69 8.62 31.18
C ASN A 132 -6.87 7.10 30.95
N SER A 133 -6.16 6.28 31.72
CA SER A 133 -6.04 4.82 31.55
C SER A 133 -7.32 3.99 31.77
N THR A 134 -8.48 4.62 31.95
CA THR A 134 -9.73 3.92 32.24
C THR A 134 -10.61 3.68 31.02
N ASN A 135 -10.54 4.45 29.92
CA ASN A 135 -11.43 4.23 28.77
C ASN A 135 -10.95 4.71 27.37
N ASN A 136 -9.80 5.39 27.22
CA ASN A 136 -9.25 5.72 25.90
C ASN A 136 -7.97 4.91 25.65
N ASP A 137 -8.01 3.97 24.71
CA ASP A 137 -6.83 3.22 24.25
C ASP A 137 -5.84 4.19 23.59
N ASN A 138 -4.78 4.58 24.31
CA ASN A 138 -3.68 5.35 23.74
C ASN A 138 -3.12 4.58 22.52
N LEU A 139 -2.79 5.27 21.41
CA LEU A 139 -2.21 4.66 20.21
C LEU A 139 -1.02 3.76 20.56
N LEU A 140 -0.18 4.23 21.48
CA LEU A 140 1.01 3.49 21.92
C LEU A 140 0.64 2.17 22.62
N ASP A 141 -0.47 2.11 23.36
CA ASP A 141 -0.93 0.90 24.02
C ASP A 141 -1.41 -0.14 23.00
N THR A 142 -2.11 0.30 21.95
CA THR A 142 -2.55 -0.55 20.84
C THR A 142 -1.37 -1.09 20.05
N VAL A 143 -0.39 -0.23 19.74
CA VAL A 143 0.85 -0.65 19.07
C VAL A 143 1.59 -1.68 19.91
N GLN A 144 1.77 -1.44 21.21
CA GLN A 144 2.45 -2.35 22.12
C GLN A 144 1.74 -3.70 22.26
N LYS A 145 0.41 -3.72 22.38
CA LYS A 145 -0.39 -4.95 22.43
C LYS A 145 -0.32 -5.73 21.11
N ASN A 146 -0.53 -5.06 19.97
CA ASN A 146 -0.61 -5.71 18.66
C ASN A 146 0.77 -6.22 18.20
N LEU A 147 1.82 -5.43 18.44
CA LEU A 147 3.18 -5.80 18.07
C LEU A 147 3.90 -6.56 19.18
N GLN A 148 3.31 -6.75 20.36
CA GLN A 148 3.94 -7.46 21.49
C GLN A 148 5.35 -6.91 21.78
N CYS A 149 5.42 -5.62 22.06
CA CYS A 149 6.65 -4.85 22.29
C CYS A 149 6.41 -3.83 23.41
N CYS A 150 7.49 -3.29 24.00
CA CYS A 150 7.39 -2.24 25.02
C CYS A 150 8.50 -1.20 24.87
N GLY A 151 8.13 0.08 24.93
CA GLY A 151 9.08 1.19 24.79
C GLY A 151 9.54 1.39 23.34
N ASN A 152 10.58 2.20 23.15
CA ASN A 152 11.10 2.57 21.84
C ASN A 152 12.13 1.53 21.34
N GLN A 153 13.27 1.45 22.02
CA GLN A 153 14.32 0.45 21.85
C GLN A 153 14.20 -0.70 22.85
N SER A 154 13.74 -0.42 24.07
CA SER A 154 13.57 -1.39 25.14
C SER A 154 12.50 -0.96 26.14
N PHE A 155 12.05 -1.89 26.98
CA PHE A 155 11.13 -1.58 28.09
C PHE A 155 11.71 -0.57 29.10
N ILE A 156 13.04 -0.45 29.16
CA ILE A 156 13.78 0.48 30.04
C ILE A 156 13.57 1.95 29.62
N ASP A 157 13.06 2.20 28.40
CA ASP A 157 12.71 3.55 27.96
C ASP A 157 11.56 4.15 28.79
N TRP A 158 10.81 3.31 29.52
CA TRP A 158 9.85 3.76 30.52
C TRP A 158 10.53 4.02 31.87
N PRO A 159 10.11 5.07 32.60
CA PRO A 159 10.48 5.22 34.00
C PRO A 159 10.02 3.99 34.81
N GLN A 160 10.81 3.57 35.81
CA GLN A 160 10.60 2.31 36.56
C GLN A 160 9.18 2.15 37.15
N ASP A 161 8.51 3.25 37.49
CA ASP A 161 7.17 3.26 38.10
C ASP A 161 6.06 3.74 37.14
N ALA A 162 6.38 3.99 35.87
CA ALA A 162 5.46 4.61 34.91
C ALA A 162 5.33 3.77 33.62
N MET A 163 5.29 2.45 33.75
CA MET A 163 5.10 1.57 32.60
C MET A 163 3.60 1.27 32.37
N PRO A 164 3.09 1.40 31.14
CA PRO A 164 1.68 1.16 30.86
C PRO A 164 1.34 -0.34 30.90
N LYS A 165 0.06 -0.65 31.15
CA LYS A 165 -0.45 -2.03 31.24
C LYS A 165 -0.26 -2.83 29.95
N SER A 166 -0.22 -2.15 28.80
CA SER A 166 0.04 -2.71 27.46
C SER A 166 1.41 -3.38 27.32
N CYS A 167 2.39 -3.03 28.14
CA CYS A 167 3.72 -3.62 28.13
C CYS A 167 3.80 -5.00 28.80
N PHE A 168 2.75 -5.42 29.52
CA PHE A 168 2.73 -6.68 30.26
C PHE A 168 2.02 -7.77 29.47
N LYS A 169 2.63 -8.97 29.43
CA LYS A 169 2.07 -10.16 28.79
C LYS A 169 0.79 -10.63 29.51
N ASN A 170 0.79 -10.56 30.85
CA ASN A 170 -0.34 -10.90 31.69
C ASN A 170 -0.74 -9.73 32.59
N LEU A 171 -1.93 -9.18 32.36
CA LEU A 171 -2.50 -8.05 33.12
C LEU A 171 -2.73 -8.38 34.62
N LYS A 172 -2.91 -9.66 34.96
CA LYS A 172 -3.10 -10.12 36.36
C LYS A 172 -1.87 -9.88 37.24
N LEU A 173 -0.71 -9.64 36.65
CA LEU A 173 0.57 -9.46 37.34
C LEU A 173 1.05 -7.99 37.31
N TYR A 174 0.21 -7.04 36.89
CA TYR A 174 0.53 -5.61 36.86
C TYR A 174 0.80 -5.04 38.27
N ASN A 175 0.06 -5.50 39.28
CA ASN A 175 0.17 -5.04 40.67
C ASN A 175 1.22 -5.81 41.50
N SER A 176 1.89 -6.79 40.91
CA SER A 176 2.97 -7.55 41.55
C SER A 176 4.32 -7.01 41.07
N VAL A 177 5.36 -7.13 41.92
CA VAL A 177 6.75 -6.73 41.59
C VAL A 177 7.06 -7.10 40.14
N PRO A 178 7.55 -6.17 39.30
CA PRO A 178 7.78 -6.41 37.89
C PRO A 178 8.78 -7.56 37.71
N ASN A 179 8.25 -8.76 37.47
CA ASN A 179 9.07 -9.89 37.09
C ASN A 179 9.38 -9.71 35.60
N ILE A 180 10.66 -9.55 35.27
CA ILE A 180 11.17 -9.28 33.91
C ILE A 180 10.57 -10.25 32.87
N THR A 181 10.31 -11.50 33.30
CA THR A 181 9.69 -12.55 32.47
C THR A 181 8.30 -12.19 31.92
N ASN A 182 7.53 -11.34 32.61
CA ASN A 182 6.17 -10.97 32.24
C ASN A 182 6.08 -9.69 31.38
N ILE A 183 7.21 -9.09 31.01
CA ILE A 183 7.28 -7.84 30.24
C ILE A 183 7.70 -8.15 28.80
N TYR A 184 7.22 -7.37 27.83
CA TYR A 184 7.77 -7.40 26.48
C TYR A 184 9.14 -6.69 26.46
N GLU A 185 10.23 -7.46 26.37
CA GLU A 185 11.59 -6.91 26.46
C GLU A 185 12.00 -6.09 25.23
N THR A 186 11.44 -6.42 24.05
CA THR A 186 11.82 -5.77 22.79
C THR A 186 11.09 -4.44 22.60
N GLY A 187 11.84 -3.39 22.27
CA GLY A 187 11.29 -2.09 21.84
C GLY A 187 10.46 -2.15 20.57
N CYS A 188 9.43 -1.32 20.50
CA CYS A 188 8.52 -1.27 19.35
C CYS A 188 9.19 -0.74 18.09
N ALA A 189 10.00 0.33 18.18
CA ALA A 189 10.72 0.84 17.01
C ALA A 189 11.80 -0.13 16.56
N TYR A 190 12.51 -0.78 17.50
CA TYR A 190 13.48 -1.82 17.16
C TYR A 190 12.83 -2.98 16.39
N LYS A 191 11.70 -3.47 16.90
CA LYS A 191 10.94 -4.56 16.26
C LYS A 191 10.45 -4.14 14.88
N LEU A 192 9.86 -2.95 14.75
CA LEU A 192 9.34 -2.45 13.47
C LEU A 192 10.47 -2.20 12.45
N LYS A 193 11.60 -1.62 12.88
CA LYS A 193 12.82 -1.48 12.06
C LYS A 193 13.30 -2.83 11.54
N ASN A 194 13.34 -3.86 12.41
CA ASN A 194 13.76 -5.20 12.01
C ASN A 194 12.76 -5.84 11.03
N VAL A 195 11.46 -5.68 11.26
CA VAL A 195 10.40 -6.13 10.34
C VAL A 195 10.52 -5.45 8.98
N ILE A 196 10.71 -4.13 8.94
CA ILE A 196 10.90 -3.38 7.69
C ILE A 196 12.16 -3.88 6.98
N ASN A 197 13.29 -3.97 7.67
CA ASN A 197 14.55 -4.42 7.06
C ASN A 197 14.47 -5.85 6.51
N LYS A 198 13.82 -6.75 7.24
CA LYS A 198 13.66 -8.15 6.83
C LYS A 198 12.73 -8.30 5.63
N ASN A 199 11.65 -7.54 5.57
CA ASN A 199 10.64 -7.63 4.51
C ASN A 199 10.90 -6.68 3.33
N PHE A 200 11.89 -5.80 3.42
CA PHE A 200 12.15 -4.79 2.39
C PHE A 200 12.41 -5.41 1.01
N THR A 201 13.12 -6.55 0.98
CA THR A 201 13.36 -7.31 -0.25
C THR A 201 12.07 -7.83 -0.87
N ALA A 202 11.15 -8.33 -0.04
CA ALA A 202 9.83 -8.80 -0.49
C ALA A 202 9.02 -7.65 -1.09
N ILE A 203 9.01 -6.47 -0.47
CA ILE A 203 8.34 -5.27 -0.99
C ILE A 203 8.91 -4.91 -2.37
N GLY A 204 10.23 -4.85 -2.51
CA GLY A 204 10.88 -4.59 -3.80
C GLY A 204 10.49 -5.60 -4.90
N LEU A 205 10.44 -6.89 -4.56
CA LEU A 205 10.00 -7.94 -5.48
C LEU A 205 8.54 -7.75 -5.90
N THR A 206 7.64 -7.42 -4.96
CA THR A 206 6.22 -7.20 -5.30
C THR A 206 6.04 -6.04 -6.28
N ILE A 207 6.72 -4.91 -6.06
CA ILE A 207 6.64 -3.75 -6.96
C ILE A 207 7.20 -4.10 -8.34
N SER A 208 8.31 -4.84 -8.39
CA SER A 208 8.92 -5.26 -9.65
C SER A 208 8.01 -6.19 -10.46
N ILE A 209 7.36 -7.16 -9.79
CA ILE A 209 6.35 -8.04 -10.40
C ILE A 209 5.16 -7.21 -10.90
N ILE A 210 4.65 -6.28 -10.08
CA ILE A 210 3.54 -5.40 -10.46
C ILE A 210 3.90 -4.55 -11.68
N ALA A 211 5.15 -4.09 -11.83
CA ALA A 211 5.61 -3.31 -12.97
C ALA A 211 5.66 -4.10 -14.30
N LEU A 212 5.75 -5.43 -14.25
CA LEU A 212 5.66 -6.26 -15.47
C LEU A 212 4.25 -6.22 -16.07
N PHE A 213 3.20 -6.10 -15.25
CA PHE A 213 1.83 -6.05 -15.72
C PHE A 213 1.57 -4.89 -16.71
N PRO A 214 1.84 -3.61 -16.38
CA PRO A 214 1.65 -2.51 -17.32
C PRO A 214 2.58 -2.59 -18.53
N PHE A 215 3.77 -3.18 -18.39
CA PHE A 215 4.63 -3.47 -19.55
C PHE A 215 3.94 -4.41 -20.54
N PHE A 216 3.44 -5.55 -20.07
CA PHE A 216 2.70 -6.50 -20.90
C PHE A 216 1.46 -5.86 -21.53
N GLY A 217 0.68 -5.11 -20.75
CA GLY A 217 -0.48 -4.39 -21.25
C GLY A 217 -0.14 -3.35 -22.33
N ALA A 218 0.98 -2.65 -22.20
CA ALA A 218 1.46 -1.70 -23.19
C ALA A 218 1.84 -2.40 -24.49
N VAL A 219 2.62 -3.49 -24.41
CA VAL A 219 3.01 -4.30 -25.59
C VAL A 219 1.76 -4.81 -26.32
N LEU A 220 0.77 -5.32 -25.58
CA LEU A 220 -0.50 -5.77 -26.15
C LEU A 220 -1.27 -4.61 -26.81
N SER A 221 -1.29 -3.43 -26.19
CA SER A 221 -1.95 -2.23 -26.73
C SER A 221 -1.33 -1.77 -28.05
N PHE A 222 0.00 -1.66 -28.10
CA PHE A 222 0.71 -1.27 -29.32
C PHE A 222 0.62 -2.35 -30.41
N GLY A 223 0.73 -3.63 -30.03
CA GLY A 223 0.54 -4.75 -30.95
C GLY A 223 -0.84 -4.72 -31.62
N LEU A 224 -1.90 -4.49 -30.83
CA LEU A 224 -3.27 -4.39 -31.36
C LEU A 224 -3.44 -3.14 -32.25
N SER A 225 -2.84 -2.00 -31.88
CA SER A 225 -2.86 -0.79 -32.70
C SER A 225 -2.20 -1.00 -34.07
N LEU A 226 -1.07 -1.71 -34.11
CA LEU A 226 -0.37 -2.03 -35.36
C LEU A 226 -1.20 -2.98 -36.25
N MET A 227 -1.88 -3.97 -35.65
CA MET A 227 -2.77 -4.88 -36.37
C MET A 227 -3.97 -4.13 -36.97
N CYS A 228 -4.59 -3.21 -36.22
CA CYS A 228 -5.67 -2.37 -36.73
C CYS A 228 -5.24 -1.49 -37.91
N ASN A 229 -4.08 -0.84 -37.82
CA ASN A 229 -3.57 -0.01 -38.92
C ASN A 229 -3.30 -0.85 -40.17
N LYS A 230 -2.67 -2.03 -40.04
CA LYS A 230 -2.41 -2.93 -41.19
C LYS A 230 -3.69 -3.48 -41.81
N GLY A 231 -4.66 -3.92 -41.00
CA GLY A 231 -5.95 -4.44 -41.50
C GLY A 231 -6.89 -3.36 -42.05
N GLY A 232 -6.68 -2.09 -41.70
CA GLY A 232 -7.38 -0.95 -42.30
C GLY A 232 -6.91 -0.65 -43.73
N TYR A 233 -5.62 -0.86 -44.03
CA TYR A 233 -5.07 -0.71 -45.38
C TYR A 233 -5.62 -1.77 -46.36
N GLU A 234 -5.90 -2.99 -45.91
CA GLU A 234 -6.49 -4.04 -46.75
C GLU A 234 -7.97 -3.83 -47.11
N ARG A 235 -8.66 -2.86 -46.49
CA ARG A 235 -10.06 -2.51 -46.85
C ARG A 235 -10.20 -1.35 -47.83
N ILE A 236 -9.10 -0.71 -48.22
CA ILE A 236 -9.10 0.52 -49.05
C ILE A 236 -8.34 0.29 -50.39
N VAL A 237 -7.67 -0.84 -50.57
CA VAL A 237 -7.00 -1.23 -51.82
C VAL A 237 -7.77 -2.35 -52.51
#